data_AF-A0A924J2Y8-F1
#
_entry.id   AF-A0A924J2Y8-F1
#
_cell.length_a   1.000
_cell.length_b   1.000
_cell.length_c   1.000
_cell.angle_alpha   90.00
_cell.angle_beta   90.00
_cell.angle_gamma   90.00
#
_symmetry.space_group_name_H-M   'P 1'
#
loop_
_entity.id
_entity.type
_entity.pdbx_description
1 polymer ?
#
loop_
_entity_poly.entity_id
_entity_poly.type
_entity_poly.pdbx_seq_one_letter_code
_entity_poly.pdbx_strand_id
1 'polypeptide(L)' 'MAINAGKPVLIEKPLALFAAQAREVLTAARDKAVFAMEAV' A
#
# COMPACT_ATOMS: atom_id res chain seq x y z
N MET A 1 6.92 -1.09 -6.50
CA MET A 1 6.77 -1.55 -7.90
C MET A 1 5.38 -2.12 -8.20
N ALA A 2 4.79 -2.95 -7.34
CA ALA A 2 3.46 -3.55 -7.57
C ALA A 2 2.31 -2.52 -7.72
N ILE A 3 2.16 -1.60 -6.76
CA ILE A 3 1.15 -0.53 -6.81
C ILE A 3 1.32 0.33 -8.07
N ASN A 4 2.55 0.77 -8.37
CA ASN A 4 2.82 1.60 -9.55
C ASN A 4 2.50 0.89 -10.87
N ALA A 5 2.56 -0.44 -10.89
CA ALA A 5 2.17 -1.28 -12.03
C ALA A 5 0.66 -1.55 -12.10
N GLY A 6 -0.16 -0.93 -11.25
CA GLY A 6 -1.60 -1.12 -11.24
C GLY A 6 -2.06 -2.45 -10.63
N LYS A 7 -1.20 -3.12 -9.84
CA LYS A 7 -1.55 -4.38 -9.19
C LYS A 7 -2.15 -4.13 -7.80
N PRO A 8 -3.29 -4.75 -7.46
CA PRO A 8 -3.73 -4.90 -6.08
C PRO A 8 -2.64 -5.55 -5.22
N VAL A 9 -2.52 -5.12 -3.96
CA VAL A 9 -1.53 -5.67 -3.03
C VAL A 9 -2.14 -6.02 -1.67
N LEU A 10 -1.74 -7.18 -1.16
CA LEU A 10 -1.88 -7.55 0.25
C LEU A 10 -0.48 -7.49 0.87
N ILE A 11 -0.32 -6.75 1.95
CA ILE A 11 0.98 -6.44 2.56
C ILE A 11 1.03 -7.10 3.94
N GLU A 12 2.07 -7.91 4.19
CA GLU A 12 2.29 -8.52 5.50
C GLU A 12 2.38 -7.46 6.61
N LYS A 13 1.92 -7.81 7.80
CA LYS A 13 2.01 -6.91 8.96
C LYS A 13 3.47 -6.80 9.46
N PRO A 14 3.89 -5.62 9.94
CA PRO A 14 3.16 -4.36 9.89
C PRO A 14 3.21 -3.72 8.48
N LEU A 15 2.14 -3.03 8.09
CA LEU A 15 2.01 -2.33 6.80
C LEU A 15 3.22 -1.45 6.47
N ALA A 16 3.76 -0.75 7.48
CA ALA A 16 5.04 -0.07 7.45
C ALA A 16 5.56 0.15 8.87
N LEU A 17 6.86 0.43 9.02
CA LEU A 17 7.48 0.69 10.33
C LEU A 17 7.06 2.03 10.94
N PHE A 18 6.73 3.02 10.10
CA PHE A 18 6.31 4.36 10.54
C PHE A 18 5.02 4.81 9.87
N ALA A 19 4.25 5.66 10.57
CA ALA A 19 2.97 6.17 10.08
C ALA A 19 3.10 6.97 8.76
N ALA A 20 4.21 7.71 8.58
CA ALA A 20 4.47 8.45 7.34
C ALA A 20 4.61 7.51 6.13
N GLN A 21 5.32 6.40 6.30
CA GLN A 21 5.50 5.39 5.25
C GLN A 21 4.18 4.69 4.91
N ALA A 22 3.36 4.35 5.92
CA ALA A 22 2.03 3.80 5.68
C ALA A 22 1.15 4.78 4.88
N ARG A 23 1.26 6.10 5.15
CA ARG A 23 0.55 7.12 4.39
C ARG A 23 0.99 7.14 2.93
N GLU A 24 2.29 7.05 2.66
CA GLU A 24 2.83 7.00 1.30
C GLU A 24 2.29 5.81 0.50
N VAL A 25 2.24 4.62 1.12
CA VAL A 25 1.67 3.41 0.50
C VAL A 25 0.20 3.63 0.12
N LEU A 26 -0.59 4.15 1.06
CA LEU A 26 -2.02 4.38 0.86
C LEU A 26 -2.31 5.50 -0.17
N THR A 27 -1.48 6.55 -0.20
CA THR A 27 -1.59 7.59 -1.22
C THR A 27 -1.28 7.02 -2.59
N ALA A 28 -0.19 6.28 -2.75
CA ALA A 28 0.17 5.65 -4.02
C ALA A 28 -0.92 4.68 -4.51
N ALA A 29 -1.54 3.92 -3.61
CA ALA A 29 -2.63 3.02 -3.94
C ALA A 29 -3.89 3.78 -4.41
N ARG A 30 -4.24 4.89 -3.75
CA ARG A 30 -5.35 5.76 -4.17
C ARG A 30 -5.09 6.40 -5.52
N ASP A 31 -3.89 6.95 -5.73
CA ASP A 31 -3.52 7.62 -6.99
C ASP A 31 -3.54 6.65 -8.18
N LYS A 32 -3.23 5.37 -7.93
CA LYS A 32 -3.31 4.30 -8.94
C LYS A 32 -4.67 3.61 -9.02
N ALA A 33 -5.62 4.00 -8.17
CA ALA A 33 -6.94 3.37 -8.04
C ALA A 33 -6.86 1.84 -7.86
N VAL A 34 -5.91 1.37 -7.05
CA VAL A 34 -5.72 -0.06 -6.74
C VAL A 34 -5.96 -0.34 -5.26
N PHE A 35 -6.38 -1.58 -4.99
CA PHE A 35 -6.53 -2.07 -3.64
C PHE A 35 -5.16 -2.26 -2.94
N ALA A 36 -5.07 -1.81 -1.70
CA ALA A 36 -3.94 -2.07 -0.81
C ALA A 36 -4.47 -2.30 0.62
N MET A 37 -4.06 -3.39 1.25
CA MET A 37 -4.51 -3.77 2.59
C MET A 37 -3.38 -4.46 3.37
N GLU A 38 -3.37 -4.24 4.69
CA GLU A 38 -2.55 -4.99 5.62
C GLU A 38 -3.17 -6.36 5.89
N ALA A 39 -2.36 -7.42 5.83
CA ALA A 39 -2.74 -8.77 6.22
C ALA A 39 -2.74 -8.88 7.75
N VAL A 40 -3.92 -8.65 8.34
CA VAL A 40 -4.19 -8.81 9.79
C VAL A 40 -4.44 -10.24 10.17
#